data_AF-A0A6I6ECZ6-F1
#
_entry.id   AF-A0A6I6ECZ6-F1
#
_cell.length_a   1.000
_cell.length_b   1.000
_cell.length_c   1.000
_cell.angle_alpha   90.00
_cell.angle_beta   90.00
_cell.angle_gamma   90.00
#
_symmetry.space_group_name_H-M   'P 1'
#
loop_
_entity.id
_entity.type
_entity.pdbx_description
1 polymer ?
#
loop_
_entity_poly.entity_id
_entity_poly.type
_entity_poly.pdbx_seq_one_letter_code
_entity_poly.pdbx_strand_id
1 'polypeptide(L)'
;MATDFTYSIRTTRFDEDYTPSAGSRITTNFANLARGERRLQNLRTALTMIQNRFDELADGQSASRHRYAVKLDIVSADLHLDADESAAGVPLLEMLDVQILDTTTGERIAGITGNNLSSYVRDYDFSVVLPAHAASGIPGAPSDFGDLHAKLFRHFVESPAYRERFPQPPVICISVSTSKTYRRLGERHPVLGVEYEQSDYSMTDRYFAKMGLQVRYFMPRGSVAPLAFYFEGDLLRDYSDLALAGTVSTMETFQRIYRPEIYNAHSAAGEVYRPSLENQEHSATGVTYDREERSRLAVTQGRFVEEHFMTPYRALLDQWAAGRAL
;
A
#
# COMPACT_ATOMS: atom_id res chain seq x y z
N MET A 1 20.15 -10.56 -26.91
CA MET A 1 20.02 -11.38 -25.69
C MET A 1 19.04 -10.65 -24.79
N ALA A 2 18.02 -11.32 -24.26
CA ALA A 2 17.04 -10.66 -23.40
C ALA A 2 17.75 -10.30 -22.08
N THR A 3 17.78 -9.02 -21.74
CA THR A 3 18.28 -8.58 -20.44
C THR A 3 17.34 -9.11 -19.36
N ASP A 4 17.83 -10.00 -18.50
CA ASP A 4 17.01 -10.62 -17.46
C ASP A 4 17.13 -9.79 -16.20
N PHE A 5 16.08 -9.04 -15.91
CA PHE A 5 16.00 -8.24 -14.70
C PHE A 5 15.91 -9.18 -13.49
N THR A 6 16.67 -8.93 -12.43
CA THR A 6 16.56 -9.69 -11.19
C THR A 6 16.22 -8.78 -10.02
N TYR A 7 15.95 -9.35 -8.85
CA TYR A 7 15.54 -8.60 -7.68
C TYR A 7 16.24 -9.08 -6.43
N SER A 8 16.58 -8.14 -5.55
CA SER A 8 16.95 -8.44 -4.18
C SER A 8 15.93 -7.85 -3.22
N ILE A 9 15.62 -8.58 -2.15
CA ILE A 9 14.69 -8.13 -1.11
C ILE A 9 15.42 -7.97 0.22
N ARG A 10 15.27 -6.80 0.83
CA ARG A 10 15.69 -6.54 2.21
C ARG A 10 14.49 -6.31 3.12
N THR A 11 14.66 -6.55 4.42
CA THR A 11 13.66 -6.26 5.42
C THR A 11 14.19 -5.33 6.48
N THR A 12 13.38 -4.34 6.85
CA THR A 12 13.60 -3.48 8.00
C THR A 12 12.41 -3.60 8.94
N ARG A 13 12.66 -3.76 10.23
CA ARG A 13 11.60 -3.80 11.23
C ARG A 13 10.86 -2.46 11.30
N PHE A 14 9.53 -2.49 11.27
CA PHE A 14 8.70 -1.32 11.56
C PHE A 14 8.17 -1.40 13.00
N ASP A 15 8.96 -0.91 13.93
CA ASP A 15 8.61 -0.79 15.36
C ASP A 15 8.86 0.63 15.87
N GLU A 16 8.88 0.82 17.19
CA GLU A 16 9.07 2.15 17.80
C GLU A 16 10.48 2.72 17.61
N ASP A 17 11.46 1.87 17.29
CA ASP A 17 12.85 2.25 17.05
C ASP A 17 13.13 2.53 15.57
N TYR A 18 12.16 2.23 14.69
CA TYR A 18 12.28 2.47 13.26
C TYR A 18 12.70 3.91 12.97
N THR A 19 13.79 4.03 12.23
CA THR A 19 14.32 5.30 11.74
C THR A 19 14.57 5.15 10.24
N PRO A 20 14.03 6.03 9.39
CA PRO A 20 14.33 6.03 7.97
C PRO A 20 15.84 6.22 7.79
N SER A 21 16.50 5.31 7.06
CA SER A 21 17.93 5.48 6.78
C SER A 21 18.15 6.65 5.82
N ALA A 22 19.31 7.32 5.90
CA ALA A 22 19.62 8.44 5.02
C ALA A 22 19.60 8.08 3.52
N GLY A 23 19.82 6.80 3.18
CA GLY A 23 19.74 6.26 1.81
C GLY A 23 18.44 5.51 1.47
N SER A 24 17.62 5.13 2.47
CA SER A 24 16.29 4.56 2.27
C SER A 24 15.26 5.68 2.33
N ARG A 25 14.72 6.02 1.16
CA ARG A 25 13.43 6.68 0.96
C ARG A 25 12.92 7.56 2.11
N ILE A 26 13.31 8.83 2.05
CA ILE A 26 12.71 9.93 2.84
C ILE A 26 11.20 10.08 2.57
N THR A 27 10.68 9.44 1.52
CA THR A 27 9.37 9.72 0.91
C THR A 27 8.33 8.59 1.05
N THR A 28 8.60 7.50 1.78
CA THR A 28 7.56 6.50 2.02
C THR A 28 6.46 7.05 2.91
N ASN A 29 5.28 6.44 2.80
CA ASN A 29 4.17 6.72 3.69
C ASN A 29 4.53 6.44 5.17
N PHE A 30 5.45 5.50 5.44
CA PHE A 30 5.98 5.20 6.78
C PHE A 30 7.02 6.22 7.26
N ALA A 31 7.92 6.66 6.37
CA ALA A 31 9.02 7.54 6.73
C ALA A 31 8.53 8.87 7.33
N ASN A 32 7.40 9.41 6.85
CA ASN A 32 6.86 10.66 7.39
C ASN A 32 6.39 10.54 8.84
N LEU A 33 5.90 9.37 9.26
CA LEU A 33 5.52 9.11 10.66
C LEU A 33 6.76 8.94 11.55
N ALA A 34 7.85 8.48 10.93
CA ALA A 34 9.09 8.11 11.59
C ALA A 34 10.16 9.24 11.57
N ARG A 35 9.73 10.51 11.50
CA ARG A 35 10.61 11.70 11.43
C ARG A 35 10.29 12.74 12.50
N GLY A 36 11.25 13.64 12.70
CA GLY A 36 11.12 14.79 13.60
C GLY A 36 11.15 14.42 15.09
N GLU A 37 11.03 15.44 15.95
CA GLU A 37 11.12 15.29 17.41
C GLU A 37 10.03 14.38 17.99
N ARG A 38 8.86 14.32 17.33
CA ARG A 38 7.72 13.47 17.75
C ARG A 38 7.75 12.05 17.17
N ARG A 39 8.82 11.65 16.47
CA ARG A 39 8.97 10.33 15.84
C ARG A 39 8.52 9.18 16.76
N LEU A 40 9.16 9.05 17.92
CA LEU A 40 8.94 7.92 18.82
C LEU A 40 7.48 7.87 19.31
N GLN A 41 6.91 9.04 19.63
CA GLN A 41 5.50 9.14 20.04
C GLN A 41 4.54 8.78 18.91
N ASN A 42 4.81 9.24 17.69
CA ASN A 42 4.01 8.92 16.51
C ASN A 42 4.01 7.41 16.23
N LEU A 43 5.19 6.77 16.24
CA LEU A 43 5.33 5.34 16.02
C LEU A 43 4.61 4.53 17.11
N ARG A 44 4.83 4.85 18.40
CA ARG A 44 4.13 4.19 19.51
C ARG A 44 2.62 4.32 19.41
N THR A 45 2.12 5.52 19.07
CA THR A 45 0.69 5.77 18.92
C THR A 45 0.12 4.95 17.77
N ALA A 46 0.77 4.97 16.60
CA ALA A 46 0.33 4.19 15.44
C ALA A 46 0.33 2.68 15.73
N LEU A 47 1.42 2.13 16.30
CA LEU A 47 1.52 0.71 16.63
C LEU A 47 0.47 0.28 17.68
N THR A 48 0.20 1.14 18.67
CA THR A 48 -0.87 0.90 19.66
C THR A 48 -2.25 0.92 19.00
N MET A 49 -2.51 1.87 18.09
CA MET A 49 -3.76 1.91 17.33
C MET A 49 -3.96 0.66 16.48
N ILE A 50 -2.90 0.17 15.81
CA ILE A 50 -2.92 -1.06 15.03
C ILE A 50 -3.24 -2.25 15.93
N GLN A 51 -2.55 -2.40 17.06
CA GLN A 51 -2.77 -3.51 17.99
C GLN A 51 -4.20 -3.49 18.54
N ASN A 52 -4.67 -2.36 19.05
CA ASN A 52 -6.03 -2.24 19.59
C ASN A 52 -7.08 -2.56 18.53
N ARG A 53 -6.86 -2.10 17.28
CA ARG A 53 -7.78 -2.37 16.19
C ARG A 53 -7.76 -3.84 15.77
N PHE A 54 -6.62 -4.49 15.82
CA PHE A 54 -6.50 -5.92 15.58
C PHE A 54 -7.29 -6.71 16.64
N ASP A 55 -7.12 -6.38 17.92
CA ASP A 55 -7.82 -7.02 19.03
C ASP A 55 -9.35 -6.95 18.84
N GLU A 56 -9.89 -5.78 18.47
CA GLU A 56 -11.34 -5.61 18.20
C GLU A 56 -11.89 -6.49 17.05
N LEU A 57 -11.04 -6.78 16.06
CA LEU A 57 -11.41 -7.61 14.90
C LEU A 57 -11.21 -9.10 15.20
N ALA A 58 -10.19 -9.45 15.98
CA ALA A 58 -9.85 -10.80 16.38
C ALA A 58 -10.69 -11.33 17.55
N ASP A 59 -11.36 -10.46 18.32
CA ASP A 59 -12.20 -10.80 19.48
C ASP A 59 -13.32 -11.83 19.17
N GLY A 60 -13.70 -12.00 17.90
CA GLY A 60 -14.62 -13.08 17.49
C GLY A 60 -14.01 -14.50 17.53
N GLN A 61 -12.69 -14.62 17.62
CA GLN A 61 -11.93 -15.87 17.54
C GLN A 61 -11.06 -16.17 18.78
N SER A 62 -10.93 -15.24 19.73
CA SER A 62 -10.08 -15.41 20.91
C SER A 62 -10.85 -15.21 22.22
N ALA A 63 -10.67 -16.12 23.18
CA ALA A 63 -11.19 -15.98 24.55
C ALA A 63 -10.47 -14.89 25.37
N SER A 64 -9.34 -14.37 24.86
CA SER A 64 -8.53 -13.32 25.49
C SER A 64 -8.23 -12.21 24.48
N ARG A 65 -8.61 -10.98 24.83
CA ARG A 65 -8.49 -9.77 24.00
C ARG A 65 -7.04 -9.41 23.62
N HIS A 66 -6.04 -10.05 24.20
CA HIS A 66 -4.62 -9.72 23.97
C HIS A 66 -3.75 -10.94 23.62
N ARG A 67 -4.34 -11.98 23.03
CA ARG A 67 -3.59 -13.19 22.66
C ARG A 67 -2.56 -12.94 21.55
N TYR A 68 -2.88 -12.08 20.59
CA TYR A 68 -2.06 -11.90 19.39
C TYR A 68 -1.33 -10.55 19.41
N ALA A 69 -0.11 -10.52 18.87
CA ALA A 69 0.64 -9.29 18.64
C ALA A 69 0.87 -9.08 17.14
N VAL A 70 0.50 -7.92 16.62
CA VAL A 70 0.76 -7.53 15.24
C VAL A 70 2.19 -7.02 15.12
N LYS A 71 2.95 -7.59 14.19
CA LYS A 71 4.34 -7.27 13.90
C LYS A 71 4.45 -6.84 12.43
N LEU A 72 5.20 -5.76 12.18
CA LEU A 72 5.28 -5.15 10.86
C LEU A 72 6.73 -5.07 10.41
N ASP A 73 6.96 -5.46 9.17
CA ASP A 73 8.26 -5.40 8.52
C ASP A 73 8.12 -4.63 7.20
N ILE A 74 9.01 -3.67 6.95
CA ILE A 74 9.15 -3.02 5.64
C ILE A 74 9.96 -3.95 4.75
N VAL A 75 9.35 -4.39 3.67
CA VAL A 75 9.97 -5.15 2.60
C VAL A 75 10.37 -4.17 1.52
N SER A 76 11.68 -3.99 1.29
CA SER A 76 12.19 -3.21 0.15
C SER A 76 12.70 -4.13 -0.94
N ALA A 77 12.26 -3.90 -2.17
CA ALA A 77 12.74 -4.61 -3.35
C ALA A 77 13.55 -3.66 -4.24
N ASP A 78 14.78 -4.08 -4.54
CA ASP A 78 15.66 -3.41 -5.48
C ASP A 78 15.70 -4.22 -6.78
N LEU A 79 15.62 -3.51 -7.92
CA LEU A 79 15.69 -4.03 -9.28
C LEU A 79 17.14 -3.98 -9.77
N HIS A 80 17.62 -5.11 -10.30
CA HIS A 80 18.91 -5.22 -10.95
C HIS A 80 18.70 -5.32 -12.45
N LEU A 81 19.32 -4.40 -13.19
CA LEU A 81 19.17 -4.27 -14.65
C LEU A 81 20.16 -5.13 -15.43
N ASP A 82 21.20 -5.66 -14.76
CA ASP A 82 22.17 -6.61 -15.28
C ASP A 82 22.25 -7.82 -14.35
N ALA A 83 22.63 -8.98 -14.88
CA ALA A 83 22.80 -10.22 -14.10
C ALA A 83 23.99 -10.18 -13.12
N ASP A 84 24.80 -9.12 -13.17
CA ASP A 84 25.91 -8.90 -12.25
C ASP A 84 25.37 -8.24 -10.97
N GLU A 85 25.04 -9.06 -9.96
CA GLU A 85 24.52 -8.64 -8.64
C GLU A 85 25.49 -7.72 -7.85
N SER A 86 26.66 -7.40 -8.40
CA SER A 86 27.69 -6.56 -7.81
C SER A 86 27.41 -5.05 -7.97
N ALA A 87 26.51 -4.66 -8.90
CA ALA A 87 26.05 -3.28 -9.03
C ALA A 87 24.99 -2.94 -7.97
N ALA A 88 24.99 -1.69 -7.48
CA ALA A 88 23.93 -1.23 -6.58
C ALA A 88 22.57 -1.26 -7.31
N GLY A 89 21.64 -2.08 -6.83
CA GLY A 89 20.29 -2.18 -7.40
C GLY A 89 19.51 -0.86 -7.32
N VAL A 90 18.56 -0.68 -8.24
CA VAL A 90 17.66 0.47 -8.25
C VAL A 90 16.46 0.19 -7.37
N PRO A 91 16.17 1.01 -6.34
CA PRO A 91 14.97 0.84 -5.53
C PRO A 91 13.70 0.86 -6.38
N LEU A 92 12.94 -0.24 -6.35
CA LEU A 92 11.73 -0.40 -7.16
C LEU A 92 10.48 -0.10 -6.34
N LEU A 93 10.29 -0.83 -5.24
CA LEU A 93 9.10 -0.74 -4.40
C LEU A 93 9.38 -1.08 -2.95
N GLU A 94 8.50 -0.60 -2.07
CA GLU A 94 8.46 -0.96 -0.67
C GLU A 94 7.01 -1.23 -0.25
N MET A 95 6.82 -2.23 0.61
CA MET A 95 5.52 -2.59 1.17
C MET A 95 5.69 -3.11 2.59
N LEU A 96 4.59 -3.13 3.37
CA LEU A 96 4.58 -3.82 4.64
C LEU A 96 4.25 -5.29 4.46
N ASP A 97 5.01 -6.10 5.18
CA ASP A 97 4.65 -7.45 5.57
C ASP A 97 4.04 -7.43 6.97
N VAL A 98 2.83 -7.99 7.10
CA VAL A 98 2.13 -8.11 8.37
C VAL A 98 2.30 -9.51 8.89
N GLN A 99 2.78 -9.64 10.13
CA GLN A 99 2.95 -10.89 10.83
C GLN A 99 2.16 -10.88 12.13
N ILE A 100 1.68 -12.04 12.54
CA ILE A 100 0.88 -12.18 13.75
C ILE A 100 1.61 -13.17 14.66
N LEU A 101 1.92 -12.73 15.87
CA LEU A 101 2.53 -13.58 16.90
C LEU A 101 1.45 -14.00 17.90
N ASP A 102 1.21 -15.28 18.05
CA ASP A 102 0.46 -15.81 19.19
C ASP A 102 1.35 -15.74 20.43
N THR A 103 1.00 -14.88 21.38
CA THR A 103 1.80 -14.66 22.60
C THR A 103 1.62 -15.78 23.63
N THR A 104 0.60 -16.63 23.49
CA THR A 104 0.37 -17.77 24.38
C THR A 104 1.19 -18.98 23.94
N THR A 105 1.25 -19.27 22.64
CA THR A 105 1.98 -20.42 22.09
C THR A 105 3.38 -20.08 21.59
N GLY A 106 3.66 -18.80 21.32
CA GLY A 106 4.88 -18.34 20.65
C GLY A 106 4.88 -18.55 19.13
N GLU A 107 3.79 -19.05 18.55
CA GLU A 107 3.67 -19.36 17.14
C GLU A 107 3.57 -18.08 16.28
N ARG A 108 4.26 -18.09 15.14
CA ARG A 108 4.13 -17.05 14.11
C ARG A 108 3.11 -17.50 13.07
N ILE A 109 2.03 -16.74 12.98
CA ILE A 109 0.97 -16.90 12.01
C ILE A 109 1.26 -15.94 10.86
N ALA A 110 1.24 -16.47 9.63
CA ALA A 110 1.41 -15.67 8.43
C ALA A 110 0.25 -14.67 8.28
N GLY A 111 0.58 -13.40 8.11
CA GLY A 111 -0.36 -12.38 7.67
C GLY A 111 -0.24 -12.16 6.17
N ILE A 112 -0.45 -10.91 5.73
CA ILE A 112 -0.46 -10.55 4.31
C ILE A 112 0.57 -9.47 4.03
N THR A 113 1.40 -9.70 3.02
CA THR A 113 2.34 -8.72 2.45
C THR A 113 1.64 -7.86 1.40
N GLY A 114 2.11 -6.62 1.18
CA GLY A 114 1.59 -5.72 0.13
C GLY A 114 0.94 -4.44 0.67
N ASN A 115 0.78 -4.36 1.98
CA ASN A 115 0.17 -3.22 2.63
C ASN A 115 0.99 -1.94 2.42
N ASN A 116 0.28 -0.82 2.19
CA ASN A 116 0.88 0.50 2.03
C ASN A 116 2.00 0.54 0.97
N LEU A 117 1.76 -0.15 -0.16
CA LEU A 117 2.67 -0.20 -1.32
C LEU A 117 3.09 1.20 -1.75
N SER A 118 4.40 1.41 -1.80
CA SER A 118 5.03 2.60 -2.33
C SER A 118 6.00 2.21 -3.44
N SER A 119 5.88 2.79 -4.64
CA SER A 119 6.69 2.44 -5.81
C SER A 119 7.35 3.67 -6.42
N TYR A 120 8.62 3.54 -6.82
CA TYR A 120 9.39 4.61 -7.44
C TYR A 120 8.86 4.95 -8.83
N VAL A 121 8.53 3.93 -9.61
CA VAL A 121 7.91 4.10 -10.95
C VAL A 121 6.53 4.71 -10.82
N ARG A 122 5.75 4.31 -9.82
CA ARG A 122 4.45 4.93 -9.56
C ARG A 122 4.57 6.40 -9.18
N ASP A 123 5.53 6.74 -8.32
CA ASP A 123 5.76 8.13 -7.92
C ASP A 123 6.17 8.98 -9.13
N TYR A 124 7.00 8.45 -10.04
CA TYR A 124 7.33 9.07 -11.33
C TYR A 124 6.09 9.27 -12.22
N ASP A 125 5.29 8.22 -12.44
CA ASP A 125 4.08 8.28 -13.26
C ASP A 125 3.14 9.37 -12.76
N PHE A 126 2.79 9.35 -11.48
CA PHE A 126 1.79 10.27 -10.92
C PHE A 126 2.33 11.69 -10.67
N SER A 127 3.62 11.86 -10.38
CA SER A 127 4.17 13.17 -9.98
C SER A 127 4.90 13.89 -11.12
N VAL A 128 5.25 13.19 -12.21
CA VAL A 128 5.97 13.75 -13.36
C VAL A 128 5.19 13.56 -14.66
N VAL A 129 4.90 12.30 -15.04
CA VAL A 129 4.29 11.98 -16.34
C VAL A 129 2.87 12.56 -16.44
N LEU A 130 2.03 12.31 -15.44
CA LEU A 130 0.63 12.75 -15.47
C LEU A 130 0.49 14.28 -15.47
N PRO A 131 1.18 15.05 -14.61
CA PRO A 131 1.16 16.52 -14.69
C PRO A 131 1.72 17.06 -16.01
N ALA A 132 2.80 16.49 -16.53
CA ALA A 132 3.38 16.91 -17.82
C ALA A 132 2.40 16.66 -18.98
N HIS A 133 1.69 15.53 -18.96
CA HIS A 133 0.65 15.24 -19.96
C HIS A 133 -0.53 16.21 -19.85
N ALA A 134 -1.03 16.47 -18.63
CA ALA A 134 -2.12 17.42 -18.43
C ALA A 134 -1.75 18.84 -18.92
N ALA A 135 -0.49 19.26 -18.76
CA ALA A 135 0.02 20.54 -19.26
C ALA A 135 0.05 20.64 -20.80
N SER A 136 0.00 19.51 -21.52
CA SER A 136 -0.11 19.49 -22.99
C SER A 136 -1.52 19.80 -23.50
N GLY A 137 -2.52 19.88 -22.61
CA GLY A 137 -3.92 20.14 -22.96
C GLY A 137 -4.71 18.91 -23.42
N ILE A 138 -4.08 17.73 -23.47
CA ILE A 138 -4.74 16.46 -23.78
C ILE A 138 -5.46 15.95 -22.51
N PRO A 139 -6.77 15.68 -22.57
CA PRO A 139 -7.51 15.17 -21.42
C PRO A 139 -7.19 13.70 -21.13
N GLY A 140 -7.18 13.36 -19.84
CA GLY A 140 -6.95 12.00 -19.36
C GLY A 140 -5.48 11.72 -19.04
N ALA A 141 -5.09 10.45 -19.13
CA ALA A 141 -3.73 9.98 -18.96
C ALA A 141 -3.19 9.45 -20.30
N PRO A 142 -1.86 9.40 -20.49
CA PRO A 142 -1.25 8.72 -21.64
C PRO A 142 -1.78 7.28 -21.79
N SER A 143 -1.86 6.78 -23.02
CA SER A 143 -2.38 5.42 -23.28
C SER A 143 -1.57 4.33 -22.57
N ASP A 144 -0.26 4.52 -22.48
CA ASP A 144 0.74 3.66 -21.85
C ASP A 144 0.94 3.96 -20.35
N PHE A 145 0.13 4.85 -19.76
CA PHE A 145 0.27 5.27 -18.37
C PHE A 145 0.21 4.07 -17.40
N GLY A 146 1.31 3.81 -16.69
CA GLY A 146 1.45 2.68 -15.77
C GLY A 146 1.88 1.35 -16.38
N ASP A 147 2.09 1.26 -17.70
CA ASP A 147 2.44 0.00 -18.37
C ASP A 147 3.77 -0.56 -17.89
N LEU A 148 4.80 0.29 -17.80
CA LEU A 148 6.13 -0.12 -17.33
C LEU A 148 6.07 -0.61 -15.88
N HIS A 149 5.40 0.14 -15.00
CA HIS A 149 5.27 -0.25 -13.60
C HIS A 149 4.52 -1.57 -13.46
N ALA A 150 3.44 -1.75 -14.22
CA ALA A 150 2.67 -2.98 -14.22
C ALA A 150 3.53 -4.19 -14.61
N LYS A 151 4.31 -4.08 -15.68
CA LYS A 151 5.23 -5.14 -16.12
C LYS A 151 6.29 -5.44 -15.06
N LEU A 152 6.90 -4.41 -14.47
CA LEU A 152 7.90 -4.57 -13.41
C LEU A 152 7.31 -5.21 -12.16
N PHE A 153 6.09 -4.82 -11.77
CA PHE A 153 5.40 -5.38 -10.61
C PHE A 153 5.07 -6.86 -10.81
N ARG A 154 4.50 -7.23 -11.97
CA ARG A 154 4.20 -8.64 -12.30
C ARG A 154 5.46 -9.49 -12.33
N HIS A 155 6.50 -8.98 -13.00
CA HIS A 155 7.78 -9.66 -13.05
C HIS A 155 8.40 -9.86 -11.66
N PHE A 156 8.25 -8.87 -10.77
CA PHE A 156 8.70 -8.99 -9.38
C PHE A 156 7.93 -10.05 -8.61
N VAL A 157 6.60 -10.07 -8.63
CA VAL A 157 5.81 -11.08 -7.88
C VAL A 157 5.99 -12.50 -8.42
N GLU A 158 6.37 -12.64 -9.70
CA GLU A 158 6.71 -13.92 -10.32
C GLU A 158 8.16 -14.35 -10.10
N SER A 159 9.03 -13.46 -9.62
CA SER A 159 10.46 -13.72 -9.48
C SER A 159 10.77 -14.75 -8.38
N PRO A 160 11.90 -15.47 -8.49
CA PRO A 160 12.40 -16.32 -7.41
C PRO A 160 12.53 -15.56 -6.08
N ALA A 161 13.07 -14.34 -6.12
CA ALA A 161 13.27 -13.51 -4.94
C ALA A 161 11.97 -13.25 -4.15
N TYR A 162 10.84 -13.07 -4.84
CA TYR A 162 9.54 -12.93 -4.18
C TYR A 162 9.00 -14.28 -3.70
N ARG A 163 8.96 -15.30 -4.58
CA ARG A 163 8.35 -16.61 -4.32
C ARG A 163 9.05 -17.42 -3.23
N GLU A 164 10.36 -17.24 -3.07
CA GLU A 164 11.12 -17.87 -1.98
C GLU A 164 10.72 -17.33 -0.60
N ARG A 165 10.15 -16.12 -0.54
CA ARG A 165 9.91 -15.39 0.69
C ARG A 165 8.44 -15.25 1.05
N PHE A 166 7.57 -15.14 0.04
CA PHE A 166 6.15 -14.90 0.20
C PHE A 166 5.35 -15.99 -0.54
N PRO A 167 4.56 -16.81 0.20
CA PRO A 167 3.83 -17.93 -0.40
C PRO A 167 2.57 -17.49 -1.16
N GLN A 168 2.14 -16.24 -0.99
CA GLN A 168 0.91 -15.69 -1.56
C GLN A 168 1.21 -14.37 -2.27
N PRO A 169 0.41 -13.99 -3.29
CA PRO A 169 0.52 -12.68 -3.92
C PRO A 169 0.20 -11.57 -2.91
N PRO A 170 0.71 -10.35 -3.14
CA PRO A 170 0.48 -9.25 -2.24
C PRO A 170 -0.97 -8.77 -2.33
N VAL A 171 -1.57 -8.33 -1.22
CA VAL A 171 -2.78 -7.51 -1.28
C VAL A 171 -2.49 -6.09 -0.86
N ILE A 172 -2.89 -5.16 -1.72
CA ILE A 172 -2.71 -3.73 -1.50
C ILE A 172 -4.02 -3.20 -0.97
N CYS A 173 -4.02 -2.68 0.25
CA CYS A 173 -5.18 -2.04 0.83
C CYS A 173 -4.92 -0.54 1.00
N ILE A 174 -5.82 0.30 0.47
CA ILE A 174 -5.71 1.77 0.50
C ILE A 174 -7.10 2.42 0.66
N SER A 175 -7.09 3.75 0.79
CA SER A 175 -8.31 4.55 0.79
C SER A 175 -9.14 4.36 -0.47
N VAL A 176 -10.47 4.43 -0.34
CA VAL A 176 -11.38 4.64 -1.47
C VAL A 176 -11.12 5.99 -2.15
N SER A 177 -11.41 6.06 -3.45
CA SER A 177 -11.32 7.30 -4.24
C SER A 177 -12.46 8.25 -3.91
N THR A 178 -12.13 9.54 -3.72
CA THR A 178 -13.09 10.66 -3.54
C THR A 178 -13.85 11.03 -4.81
N SER A 179 -13.38 10.56 -5.96
CA SER A 179 -14.03 10.86 -7.26
C SER A 179 -15.22 9.96 -7.57
N LYS A 180 -15.52 8.98 -6.72
CA LYS A 180 -16.49 7.90 -7.00
C LYS A 180 -17.55 7.79 -5.91
N THR A 181 -18.70 7.26 -6.30
CA THR A 181 -19.79 6.88 -5.38
C THR A 181 -19.74 5.38 -5.12
N TYR A 182 -20.02 4.99 -3.88
CA TYR A 182 -20.03 3.60 -3.43
C TYR A 182 -21.43 3.26 -2.91
N ARG A 183 -21.95 2.08 -3.25
CA ARG A 183 -23.26 1.59 -2.80
C ARG A 183 -23.07 0.33 -1.97
N ARG A 184 -23.66 0.33 -0.78
CA ARG A 184 -23.58 -0.79 0.16
C ARG A 184 -24.26 -2.02 -0.42
N LEU A 185 -23.60 -3.17 -0.31
CA LEU A 185 -24.16 -4.48 -0.63
C LEU A 185 -24.66 -5.20 0.64
N GLY A 186 -25.40 -6.29 0.45
CA GLY A 186 -26.03 -7.03 1.56
C GLY A 186 -25.11 -7.99 2.31
N GLU A 187 -24.14 -8.59 1.62
CA GLU A 187 -23.26 -9.60 2.19
C GLU A 187 -22.29 -9.03 3.22
N ARG A 188 -22.01 -9.83 4.26
CA ARG A 188 -21.13 -9.43 5.37
C ARG A 188 -20.11 -10.51 5.67
N HIS A 189 -18.84 -10.13 5.51
CA HIS A 189 -17.71 -10.92 5.95
C HIS A 189 -17.43 -10.68 7.45
N PRO A 190 -17.00 -11.70 8.23
CA PRO A 190 -16.71 -11.54 9.67
C PRO A 190 -15.71 -10.42 9.99
N VAL A 191 -14.59 -10.38 9.26
CA VAL A 191 -13.52 -9.38 9.43
C VAL A 191 -13.69 -8.16 8.51
N LEU A 192 -13.72 -8.38 7.19
CA LEU A 192 -13.85 -7.31 6.19
C LEU A 192 -15.17 -6.54 6.29
N GLY A 193 -16.19 -7.08 6.95
CA GLY A 193 -17.45 -6.40 7.17
C GLY A 193 -18.29 -6.33 5.90
N VAL A 194 -18.90 -5.17 5.65
CA VAL A 194 -19.89 -5.02 4.57
C VAL A 194 -19.21 -4.60 3.28
N GLU A 195 -19.57 -5.25 2.18
CA GLU A 195 -19.07 -4.88 0.86
C GLU A 195 -19.78 -3.66 0.28
N TYR A 196 -19.05 -2.89 -0.53
CA TYR A 196 -19.55 -1.78 -1.31
C TYR A 196 -19.19 -1.98 -2.78
N GLU A 197 -20.15 -1.71 -3.66
CA GLU A 197 -19.94 -1.63 -5.09
C GLU A 197 -19.63 -0.19 -5.50
N GLN A 198 -18.62 0.00 -6.34
CA GLN A 198 -18.23 1.30 -6.88
C GLN A 198 -19.00 1.61 -8.17
N SER A 199 -19.41 2.86 -8.34
CA SER A 199 -20.09 3.35 -9.56
C SER A 199 -19.31 3.17 -10.88
N ASP A 200 -17.99 3.36 -10.88
CA ASP A 200 -17.09 3.17 -12.04
C ASP A 200 -15.63 3.23 -11.55
N TYR A 201 -14.71 2.58 -12.26
CA TYR A 201 -13.29 2.53 -11.94
C TYR A 201 -12.62 3.91 -11.95
N SER A 202 -11.88 4.19 -10.88
CA SER A 202 -10.98 5.33 -10.77
C SER A 202 -9.69 5.12 -11.56
N MET A 203 -8.90 6.18 -11.70
CA MET A 203 -7.56 6.09 -12.31
C MET A 203 -6.66 5.11 -11.56
N THR A 204 -6.74 5.08 -10.22
CA THR A 204 -5.99 4.13 -9.39
C THR A 204 -6.44 2.70 -9.64
N ASP A 205 -7.75 2.47 -9.81
CA ASP A 205 -8.28 1.13 -10.12
C ASP A 205 -7.76 0.62 -11.46
N ARG A 206 -7.80 1.46 -12.50
CA ARG A 206 -7.28 1.13 -13.83
C ARG A 206 -5.76 0.90 -13.82
N TYR A 207 -5.04 1.64 -12.99
CA TYR A 207 -3.59 1.51 -12.85
C TYR A 207 -3.21 0.18 -12.17
N PHE A 208 -3.90 -0.22 -11.10
CA PHE A 208 -3.69 -1.53 -10.47
C PHE A 208 -4.23 -2.70 -11.30
N ALA A 209 -5.27 -2.50 -12.11
CA ALA A 209 -5.74 -3.51 -13.06
C ALA A 209 -4.65 -3.89 -14.07
N LYS A 210 -3.82 -2.93 -14.52
CA LYS A 210 -2.66 -3.23 -15.36
C LYS A 210 -1.66 -4.14 -14.63
N MET A 211 -1.56 -4.10 -13.30
CA MET A 211 -0.74 -5.04 -12.52
C MET A 211 -1.34 -6.45 -12.41
N GLY A 212 -2.54 -6.69 -12.94
CA GLY A 212 -3.24 -7.97 -12.82
C GLY A 212 -4.11 -8.06 -11.56
N LEU A 213 -4.30 -6.94 -10.85
CA LEU A 213 -5.05 -6.91 -9.61
C LEU A 213 -6.51 -6.51 -9.85
N GLN A 214 -7.44 -7.26 -9.27
CA GLN A 214 -8.85 -6.87 -9.18
C GLN A 214 -9.08 -6.04 -7.91
N VAL A 215 -10.19 -5.29 -7.84
CA VAL A 215 -10.52 -4.45 -6.68
C VAL A 215 -11.88 -4.81 -6.08
N ARG A 216 -11.95 -4.85 -4.74
CA ARG A 216 -13.20 -4.90 -3.97
C ARG A 216 -13.15 -3.91 -2.82
N TYR A 217 -14.30 -3.45 -2.37
CA TYR A 217 -14.40 -2.41 -1.34
C TYR A 217 -15.16 -2.92 -0.13
N PHE A 218 -14.53 -2.89 1.04
CA PHE A 218 -15.12 -3.43 2.25
C PHE A 218 -15.04 -2.42 3.39
N MET A 219 -16.11 -2.30 4.15
CA MET A 219 -16.17 -1.52 5.39
C MET A 219 -16.14 -2.48 6.58
N PRO A 220 -14.98 -2.66 7.24
CA PRO A 220 -14.84 -3.53 8.40
C PRO A 220 -15.76 -3.12 9.54
N ARG A 221 -16.08 -4.08 10.43
CA ARG A 221 -16.96 -3.80 11.58
C ARG A 221 -16.34 -2.73 12.47
N GLY A 222 -17.08 -1.64 12.72
CA GLY A 222 -16.62 -0.52 13.55
C GLY A 222 -15.81 0.54 12.80
N SER A 223 -15.51 0.31 11.52
CA SER A 223 -14.98 1.35 10.63
C SER A 223 -16.10 2.29 10.18
N VAL A 224 -15.71 3.51 9.80
CA VAL A 224 -16.65 4.54 9.33
C VAL A 224 -16.65 4.70 7.81
N ALA A 225 -15.73 4.07 7.08
CA ALA A 225 -15.67 4.12 5.62
C ALA A 225 -15.08 2.82 5.03
N PRO A 226 -15.46 2.44 3.80
CA PRO A 226 -14.85 1.31 3.11
C PRO A 226 -13.38 1.55 2.76
N LEU A 227 -12.60 0.47 2.74
CA LEU A 227 -11.24 0.37 2.23
C LEU A 227 -11.26 -0.34 0.87
N ALA A 228 -10.36 0.05 -0.03
CA ALA A 228 -10.16 -0.61 -1.32
C ALA A 228 -9.08 -1.69 -1.18
N PHE A 229 -9.39 -2.92 -1.59
CA PHE A 229 -8.49 -4.07 -1.58
C PHE A 229 -8.18 -4.46 -3.02
N TYR A 230 -6.92 -4.35 -3.43
CA TYR A 230 -6.42 -4.80 -4.71
C TYR A 230 -5.66 -6.11 -4.51
N PHE A 231 -6.05 -7.16 -5.23
CA PHE A 231 -5.55 -8.52 -5.02
C PHE A 231 -5.62 -9.37 -6.29
N GLU A 232 -4.90 -10.49 -6.28
CA GLU A 232 -5.05 -11.60 -7.22
C GLU A 232 -5.74 -12.76 -6.50
N GLY A 233 -6.51 -13.60 -7.20
CA GLY A 233 -7.20 -14.76 -6.62
C GLY A 233 -8.55 -14.44 -5.97
N ASP A 234 -8.87 -15.08 -4.85
CA ASP A 234 -10.11 -14.90 -4.08
C ASP A 234 -9.80 -14.41 -2.65
N LEU A 235 -9.89 -13.09 -2.45
CA LEU A 235 -9.64 -12.43 -1.17
C LEU A 235 -10.40 -13.04 0.02
N LEU A 236 -11.60 -13.60 -0.22
CA LEU A 236 -12.46 -14.11 0.85
C LEU A 236 -12.13 -15.55 1.25
N ARG A 237 -11.40 -16.28 0.41
CA ARG A 237 -11.10 -17.70 0.63
C ARG A 237 -9.62 -18.00 0.80
N ASP A 238 -8.78 -17.20 0.18
CA ASP A 238 -7.33 -17.45 0.14
C ASP A 238 -6.62 -17.01 1.42
N TYR A 239 -7.27 -16.19 2.27
CA TYR A 239 -6.66 -15.62 3.47
C TYR A 239 -7.48 -15.93 4.72
N SER A 240 -6.78 -16.16 5.84
CA SER A 240 -7.44 -16.35 7.14
C SER A 240 -8.01 -15.04 7.67
N ASP A 241 -9.04 -15.16 8.51
CA ASP A 241 -9.60 -14.01 9.24
C ASP A 241 -8.54 -13.22 10.02
N LEU A 242 -7.59 -13.91 10.66
CA LEU A 242 -6.48 -13.25 11.37
C LEU A 242 -5.59 -12.46 10.41
N ALA A 243 -5.24 -13.03 9.25
CA ALA A 243 -4.44 -12.36 8.24
C ALA A 243 -5.16 -11.10 7.68
N LEU A 244 -6.46 -11.21 7.40
CA LEU A 244 -7.30 -10.07 6.99
C LEU A 244 -7.41 -9.01 8.09
N ALA A 245 -7.52 -9.41 9.36
CA ALA A 245 -7.57 -8.49 10.50
C ALA A 245 -6.25 -7.74 10.66
N GLY A 246 -5.11 -8.40 10.40
CA GLY A 246 -3.78 -7.77 10.35
C GLY A 246 -3.70 -6.68 9.29
N THR A 247 -4.18 -6.96 8.08
CA THR A 247 -4.26 -5.99 6.99
C THR A 247 -5.18 -4.82 7.32
N VAL A 248 -6.41 -5.09 7.78
CA VAL A 248 -7.38 -4.05 8.11
C VAL A 248 -6.86 -3.16 9.23
N SER A 249 -6.42 -3.73 10.35
CA SER A 249 -5.97 -2.96 11.51
C SER A 249 -4.81 -2.03 11.17
N THR A 250 -3.90 -2.52 10.33
CA THR A 250 -2.73 -1.78 9.84
C THR A 250 -3.18 -0.65 8.91
N MET A 251 -3.92 -0.97 7.84
CA MET A 251 -4.27 0.02 6.82
C MET A 251 -5.31 1.02 7.28
N GLU A 252 -6.29 0.61 8.08
CA GLU A 252 -7.25 1.55 8.67
C GLU A 252 -6.55 2.55 9.58
N THR A 253 -5.58 2.12 10.40
CA THR A 253 -4.79 3.04 11.23
C THR A 253 -4.06 4.07 10.38
N PHE A 254 -3.37 3.63 9.33
CA PHE A 254 -2.72 4.54 8.40
C PHE A 254 -3.71 5.48 7.73
N GLN A 255 -4.88 5.00 7.28
CA GLN A 255 -5.88 5.87 6.66
C GLN A 255 -6.51 6.85 7.65
N ARG A 256 -6.69 6.49 8.93
CA ARG A 256 -7.11 7.43 9.99
C ARG A 256 -6.11 8.55 10.21
N ILE A 257 -4.83 8.28 10.03
CA ILE A 257 -3.77 9.29 10.12
C ILE A 257 -3.70 10.12 8.84
N TYR A 258 -3.74 9.49 7.66
CA TYR A 258 -3.54 10.15 6.38
C TYR A 258 -4.77 10.90 5.88
N ARG A 259 -5.97 10.39 6.17
CA ARG A 259 -7.28 10.85 5.66
C ARG A 259 -8.35 10.78 6.77
N PRO A 260 -8.15 11.44 7.93
CA PRO A 260 -9.12 11.43 9.02
C PRO A 260 -10.52 11.91 8.61
N GLU A 261 -10.63 12.77 7.60
CA GLU A 261 -11.91 13.27 7.04
C GLU A 261 -12.80 12.13 6.51
N ILE A 262 -12.19 11.02 6.11
CA ILE A 262 -12.85 9.81 5.59
C ILE A 262 -12.88 8.71 6.66
N TYR A 263 -11.76 8.43 7.31
CA TYR A 263 -11.60 7.23 8.16
C TYR A 263 -11.69 7.50 9.66
N ASN A 264 -11.66 8.77 10.08
CA ASN A 264 -11.88 9.19 11.46
C ASN A 264 -13.02 10.22 11.55
N ALA A 265 -13.96 10.14 10.60
CA ALA A 265 -15.17 10.93 10.56
C ALA A 265 -16.13 10.52 11.69
N HIS A 266 -16.97 11.46 12.12
CA HIS A 266 -17.96 11.22 13.18
C HIS A 266 -19.19 10.44 12.71
N SER A 267 -19.37 10.34 11.38
CA SER A 267 -20.47 9.61 10.75
C SER A 267 -19.94 8.48 9.88
N ALA A 268 -20.56 7.30 10.01
CA ALA A 268 -20.23 6.15 9.18
C ALA A 268 -20.88 6.24 7.79
N ALA A 269 -20.26 5.60 6.81
CA ALA A 269 -20.78 5.43 5.46
C ALA A 269 -22.16 4.77 5.48
N GLY A 270 -23.14 5.42 4.85
CA GLY A 270 -24.51 4.92 4.70
C GLY A 270 -24.68 4.01 3.48
N GLU A 271 -25.94 3.80 3.07
CA GLU A 271 -26.28 2.98 1.90
C GLU A 271 -25.64 3.48 0.61
N VAL A 272 -25.53 4.79 0.45
CA VAL A 272 -24.79 5.46 -0.62
C VAL A 272 -23.73 6.34 0.02
N TYR A 273 -22.48 6.12 -0.34
CA TYR A 273 -21.34 6.82 0.24
C TYR A 273 -20.52 7.56 -0.82
N ARG A 274 -20.20 8.83 -0.52
CA ARG A 274 -19.34 9.69 -1.32
C ARG A 274 -18.25 10.26 -0.41
N PRO A 275 -17.03 9.69 -0.40
CA PRO A 275 -15.97 10.15 0.46
C PRO A 275 -15.52 11.57 0.07
N SER A 276 -15.26 12.41 1.07
CA SER A 276 -14.81 13.79 0.87
C SER A 276 -13.66 14.13 1.82
N LEU A 277 -12.65 14.82 1.31
CA LEU A 277 -11.55 15.39 2.12
C LEU A 277 -11.90 16.78 2.68
N GLU A 278 -13.07 17.30 2.34
CA GLU A 278 -13.58 18.58 2.86
C GLU A 278 -14.52 18.38 4.06
N ASN A 279 -14.70 17.12 4.51
CA ASN A 279 -15.54 16.82 5.67
C ASN A 279 -14.92 17.37 6.96
N GLN A 280 -15.59 18.32 7.59
CA GLN A 280 -15.14 18.96 8.82
C GLN A 280 -15.49 18.15 10.09
N GLU A 281 -16.45 17.23 10.00
CA GLU A 281 -16.92 16.40 11.12
C GLU A 281 -16.02 15.17 11.27
N HIS A 282 -14.76 15.40 11.70
CA HIS A 282 -13.77 14.38 11.97
C HIS A 282 -12.89 14.74 13.16
N SER A 283 -12.14 13.76 13.67
CA SER A 283 -11.15 13.99 14.74
C SER A 283 -9.74 13.72 14.25
N ALA A 284 -8.75 14.41 14.81
CA ALA A 284 -7.35 14.05 14.62
C ALA A 284 -6.98 12.84 15.50
N THR A 285 -6.02 12.04 15.06
CA THR A 285 -5.50 10.88 15.83
C THR A 285 -4.43 11.27 16.86
N GLY A 286 -4.00 12.53 16.87
CA GLY A 286 -2.86 13.01 17.67
C GLY A 286 -1.48 12.69 17.08
N VAL A 287 -1.44 11.89 16.01
CA VAL A 287 -0.23 11.59 15.21
C VAL A 287 -0.03 12.71 14.19
N THR A 288 1.14 13.34 14.20
CA THR A 288 1.47 14.40 13.25
C THR A 288 1.79 13.80 11.88
N TYR A 289 1.09 14.26 10.84
CA TYR A 289 1.32 13.87 9.44
C TYR A 289 1.20 15.09 8.54
N ASP A 290 2.31 15.50 7.91
CA ASP A 290 2.35 16.65 7.01
C ASP A 290 2.09 16.23 5.56
N ARG A 291 0.88 16.53 5.07
CA ARG A 291 0.47 16.25 3.68
C ARG A 291 1.19 17.13 2.66
N GLU A 292 1.54 18.35 3.01
CA GLU A 292 2.24 19.28 2.11
C GLU A 292 3.69 18.87 1.93
N GLU A 293 4.37 18.52 3.02
CA GLU A 293 5.69 17.87 2.96
C GLU A 293 5.61 16.58 2.16
N ARG A 294 4.65 15.69 2.43
CA ARG A 294 4.49 14.45 1.65
C ARG A 294 4.33 14.70 0.15
N SER A 295 3.54 15.70 -0.23
CA SER A 295 3.28 16.06 -1.62
C SER A 295 4.53 16.63 -2.30
N ARG A 296 5.27 17.51 -1.62
CA ARG A 296 6.57 18.01 -2.10
C ARG A 296 7.58 16.88 -2.26
N LEU A 297 7.67 15.99 -1.29
CA LEU A 297 8.53 14.82 -1.32
C LEU A 297 8.19 13.86 -2.46
N ALA A 298 6.90 13.68 -2.79
CA ALA A 298 6.49 12.87 -3.93
C ALA A 298 7.03 13.44 -5.26
N VAL A 299 6.97 14.76 -5.45
CA VAL A 299 7.52 15.42 -6.65
C VAL A 299 9.04 15.29 -6.70
N THR A 300 9.74 15.56 -5.60
CA THR A 300 11.20 15.37 -5.53
C THR A 300 11.59 13.93 -5.84
N GLN A 301 10.85 12.96 -5.32
CA GLN A 301 11.07 11.54 -5.60
C GLN A 301 10.83 11.20 -7.08
N GLY A 302 9.75 11.68 -7.67
CA GLY A 302 9.44 11.47 -9.08
C GLY A 302 10.56 11.99 -9.98
N ARG A 303 11.09 13.19 -9.70
CA ARG A 303 12.24 13.76 -10.43
C ARG A 303 13.53 13.00 -10.22
N PHE A 304 13.81 12.55 -9.00
CA PHE A 304 14.97 11.70 -8.74
C PHE A 304 14.89 10.40 -9.54
N VAL A 305 13.70 9.78 -9.60
CA VAL A 305 13.47 8.58 -10.42
C VAL A 305 13.63 8.88 -11.90
N GLU A 306 13.15 10.03 -12.36
CA GLU A 306 13.34 10.47 -13.74
C GLU A 306 14.83 10.58 -14.12
N GLU A 307 15.62 11.25 -13.28
CA GLU A 307 17.03 11.54 -13.54
C GLU A 307 17.92 10.31 -13.40
N HIS A 308 17.69 9.48 -12.39
CA HIS A 308 18.60 8.39 -12.04
C HIS A 308 18.15 7.00 -12.51
N PHE A 309 16.88 6.85 -12.93
CA PHE A 309 16.35 5.56 -13.38
C PHE A 309 15.69 5.64 -14.75
N MET A 310 14.68 6.48 -14.93
CA MET A 310 13.90 6.50 -16.18
C MET A 310 14.74 6.97 -17.37
N THR A 311 15.46 8.08 -17.22
CA THR A 311 16.24 8.68 -18.31
C THR A 311 17.47 7.83 -18.68
N PRO A 312 18.33 7.41 -17.74
CA PRO A 312 19.56 6.69 -18.09
C PRO A 312 19.29 5.31 -18.69
N TYR A 313 18.20 4.65 -18.26
CA TYR A 313 17.87 3.29 -18.67
C TYR A 313 16.69 3.22 -19.64
N ARG A 314 16.24 4.34 -20.21
CA ARG A 314 15.04 4.41 -21.05
C ARG A 314 15.02 3.36 -22.16
N ALA A 315 16.08 3.30 -22.95
CA ALA A 315 16.16 2.37 -24.08
C ALA A 315 16.09 0.91 -23.63
N LEU A 316 16.74 0.58 -22.50
CA LEU A 316 16.73 -0.76 -21.92
C LEU A 316 15.34 -1.13 -21.38
N LEU A 317 14.71 -0.21 -20.63
CA LEU A 317 13.37 -0.39 -20.08
C LEU A 317 12.32 -0.55 -21.18
N ASP A 318 12.40 0.25 -22.24
CA ASP A 318 11.51 0.17 -23.39
C ASP A 318 11.68 -1.16 -24.14
N GLN A 319 12.94 -1.57 -24.39
CA GLN A 319 13.23 -2.85 -25.05
C GLN A 319 12.72 -4.03 -24.21
N TRP A 320 12.96 -4.00 -22.91
CA TRP A 320 12.49 -5.02 -21.98
C TRP A 320 10.96 -5.07 -21.92
N ALA A 321 10.31 -3.91 -21.85
CA ALA A 321 8.86 -3.81 -21.78
C ALA A 321 8.18 -4.23 -23.10
N ALA A 322 8.77 -3.94 -24.26
CA ALA A 322 8.21 -4.30 -25.57
C ALA A 322 8.08 -5.82 -25.77
N GLY A 323 8.96 -6.61 -25.13
CA GLY A 323 8.92 -8.07 -25.18
C GLY A 323 7.87 -8.72 -24.26
N ARG A 324 7.06 -7.95 -23.53
CA ARG A 324 6.16 -8.45 -22.48
C ARG A 324 4.75 -7.91 -22.64
N ALA A 325 3.77 -8.81 -22.53
CA ALA A 325 2.35 -8.48 -22.50
C ALA A 325 1.91 -7.95 -21.13
N LEU A 326 0.85 -7.13 -21.14
CA LEU A 326 0.02 -6.82 -19.96
C LEU A 326 -1.16 -7.80 -19.88
#